data_AF-A0A529VL92-F1
#
_entry.id   AF-A0A529VL92-F1
#
_cell.length_a   1.000
_cell.length_b   1.000
_cell.length_c   1.000
_cell.angle_alpha   90.00
_cell.angle_beta   90.00
_cell.angle_gamma   90.00
#
_symmetry.space_group_name_H-M   'P 1'
#
loop_
_entity.id
_entity.type
_entity.pdbx_description
1 polymer ?
#
loop_
_entity_poly.entity_id
_entity_poly.type
_entity_poly.pdbx_seq_one_letter_code
_entity_poly.pdbx_strand_id
1 'polypeptide(L)'
;LGLREVMDAPHLLEAEWARRDVMRKIGLFYDKVWAYGPPDFYDPLTGLDVPPAVRAKMRFVGFLQRSLQRIELPGHRPEGEYILVTTGGGGDGAELIHDVIDAYQQDPQLQHRALIVLGPYMPARKRNKLLKKGAKIPYIKIIEFDNRMEDLIAGAKAVVAMGGYNTYCEILSFD
;
A
#
# COMPACT_ATOMS: atom_id res chain seq x y z
N LEU A 1 -6.80 16.44 -10.96
CA LEU A 1 -6.08 15.30 -11.56
C LEU A 1 -5.08 14.79 -10.52
N GLY A 2 -5.00 13.49 -10.28
CA GLY A 2 -3.96 12.89 -9.46
C GLY A 2 -2.86 12.32 -10.34
N LEU A 3 -1.62 12.74 -10.13
CA LEU A 3 -0.44 12.12 -10.75
C LEU A 3 0.18 11.20 -9.71
N ARG A 4 0.43 9.95 -10.09
CA ARG A 4 1.18 9.01 -9.26
C ARG A 4 2.65 9.16 -9.62
N GLU A 5 3.47 9.49 -8.64
CA GLU A 5 4.92 9.58 -8.81
C GLU A 5 5.57 8.20 -8.63
N VAL A 6 5.12 7.42 -7.65
CA VAL A 6 5.50 6.01 -7.51
C VAL A 6 4.61 5.14 -8.41
N MET A 7 4.98 5.00 -9.68
CA MET A 7 4.42 3.98 -10.57
C MET A 7 5.46 2.93 -11.00
N ASP A 8 6.74 3.33 -11.08
CA ASP A 8 7.84 2.51 -11.58
C ASP A 8 9.19 3.09 -11.11
N ALA A 9 10.30 2.44 -11.47
CA ALA A 9 11.64 2.94 -11.17
C ALA A 9 11.85 4.39 -11.71
N PRO A 10 12.65 5.26 -11.03
CA PRO A 10 12.77 6.68 -11.37
C PRO A 10 13.09 6.96 -12.84
N HIS A 11 13.96 6.15 -13.46
CA HIS A 11 14.36 6.29 -14.87
C HIS A 11 13.22 5.97 -15.86
N LEU A 12 12.30 5.07 -15.50
CA LEU A 12 11.12 4.76 -16.32
C LEU A 12 10.11 5.90 -16.25
N LEU A 13 9.90 6.45 -15.05
CA LEU A 13 9.03 7.60 -14.83
C LEU A 13 9.52 8.83 -15.60
N GLU A 14 10.82 9.13 -15.51
CA GLU A 14 11.44 10.25 -16.23
C GLU A 14 11.24 10.12 -17.74
N ALA A 15 11.55 8.94 -18.30
CA ALA A 15 11.38 8.68 -19.72
C ALA A 15 9.91 8.81 -20.17
N GLU A 16 8.96 8.31 -19.36
CA GLU A 16 7.53 8.44 -19.67
C GLU A 16 7.09 9.91 -19.64
N TRP A 17 7.49 10.65 -18.60
CA TRP A 17 7.08 12.04 -18.41
C TRP A 17 7.69 12.97 -19.46
N ALA A 18 8.94 12.71 -19.85
CA ALA A 18 9.59 13.42 -20.96
C ALA A 18 8.85 13.18 -22.28
N ARG A 19 8.54 11.92 -22.61
CA ARG A 19 7.77 11.57 -23.84
C ARG A 19 6.42 12.27 -23.91
N ARG A 20 5.78 12.47 -22.76
CA ARG A 20 4.46 13.12 -22.66
C ARG A 20 4.53 14.62 -22.38
N ASP A 21 5.73 15.21 -22.27
CA ASP A 21 5.95 16.62 -21.99
C ASP A 21 5.21 17.08 -20.71
N VAL A 22 5.25 16.23 -19.68
CA VAL A 22 4.43 16.37 -18.46
C VAL A 22 4.79 17.62 -17.68
N MET A 23 6.09 17.86 -17.41
CA MET A 23 6.52 18.98 -16.57
C MET A 23 6.14 20.34 -17.15
N ARG A 24 6.33 20.55 -18.46
CA ARG A 24 5.93 21.78 -19.13
C ARG A 24 4.42 21.98 -19.07
N LYS A 25 3.65 20.91 -19.33
CA LYS A 25 2.17 20.94 -19.25
C LYS A 25 1.68 21.25 -17.84
N ILE A 26 2.32 20.70 -16.80
CA ILE A 26 2.02 21.07 -15.41
C ILE A 26 2.25 22.56 -15.22
N GLY A 27 3.41 23.07 -15.66
CA GLY A 27 3.77 24.48 -15.54
C GLY A 27 2.80 25.43 -16.24
N LEU A 28 2.22 25.02 -17.38
CA LEU A 28 1.32 25.86 -18.18
C LEU A 28 -0.16 25.75 -17.79
N PHE A 29 -0.65 24.55 -17.49
CA PHE A 29 -2.09 24.28 -17.40
C PHE A 29 -2.59 24.12 -15.96
N TYR A 30 -1.71 24.05 -14.96
CA TYR A 30 -2.11 23.88 -13.57
C TYR A 30 -1.69 25.09 -12.75
N ASP A 31 -2.58 25.59 -11.91
CA ASP A 31 -2.29 26.70 -11.00
C ASP A 31 -1.58 26.24 -9.71
N LYS A 32 -1.88 25.01 -9.28
CA LYS A 32 -1.38 24.42 -8.02
C LYS A 32 -1.03 22.96 -8.20
N VAL A 33 0.00 22.52 -7.50
CA VAL A 33 0.41 21.11 -7.38
C VAL A 33 0.44 20.77 -5.89
N TRP A 34 -0.29 19.74 -5.47
CA TRP A 34 -0.29 19.27 -4.08
C TRP A 34 0.48 17.97 -3.98
N ALA A 35 1.54 17.98 -3.18
CA ALA A 35 2.33 16.82 -2.84
C ALA A 35 1.85 16.29 -1.49
N TYR A 36 1.35 15.06 -1.50
CA TYR A 36 0.86 14.39 -0.31
C TYR A 36 2.04 13.79 0.46
N GLY A 37 2.21 14.24 1.70
CA GLY A 37 3.40 14.02 2.53
C GLY A 37 3.95 15.34 3.07
N PRO A 38 4.71 15.31 4.18
CA PRO A 38 5.37 16.49 4.70
C PRO A 38 6.72 16.73 3.99
N PRO A 39 7.21 17.98 3.92
CA PRO A 39 8.41 18.34 3.16
C PRO A 39 9.70 17.74 3.71
N ASP A 40 9.71 17.35 4.99
CA ASP A 40 10.83 16.71 5.69
C ASP A 40 10.88 15.18 5.53
N PHE A 41 9.87 14.58 4.90
CA PHE A 41 9.83 13.14 4.63
C PHE A 41 10.49 12.79 3.30
N TYR A 42 9.99 13.35 2.19
CA TYR A 42 10.54 13.10 0.85
C TYR A 42 10.02 14.14 -0.16
N ASP A 43 10.90 14.66 -1.02
CA ASP A 43 10.48 15.43 -2.20
C ASP A 43 10.22 14.46 -3.37
N PRO A 44 8.95 14.28 -3.81
CA PRO A 44 8.59 13.36 -4.89
C PRO A 44 9.20 13.74 -6.24
N LEU A 45 9.74 14.95 -6.37
CA LEU A 45 10.33 15.40 -7.62
C LEU A 45 11.87 15.39 -7.58
N THR A 46 12.45 14.71 -6.58
CA THR A 46 13.88 14.41 -6.49
C THR A 46 14.33 13.61 -7.71
N GLY A 47 15.45 14.00 -8.33
CA GLY A 47 16.01 13.31 -9.48
C GLY A 47 15.38 13.66 -10.83
N LEU A 48 14.35 14.52 -10.86
CA LEU A 48 13.73 15.01 -12.10
C LEU A 48 14.21 16.43 -12.41
N ASP A 49 14.45 16.73 -13.70
CA ASP A 49 14.62 18.12 -14.16
C ASP A 49 13.27 18.83 -14.11
N VAL A 50 13.10 19.75 -13.17
CA VAL A 50 11.81 20.40 -12.94
C VAL A 50 11.86 21.91 -13.08
N PRO A 51 11.07 22.48 -14.00
CA PRO A 51 11.02 23.91 -14.20
C PRO A 51 10.66 24.69 -12.93
N PRO A 52 11.27 25.87 -12.70
CA PRO A 52 10.93 26.75 -11.57
C PRO A 52 9.43 27.06 -11.48
N ALA A 53 8.75 27.18 -12.63
CA ALA A 53 7.31 27.42 -12.71
C ALA A 53 6.47 26.28 -12.08
N VAL A 54 6.92 25.03 -12.14
CA VAL A 54 6.25 23.90 -11.49
C VAL A 54 6.55 23.92 -9.99
N ARG A 55 7.81 24.12 -9.60
CA ARG A 55 8.22 24.19 -8.19
C ARG A 55 7.52 25.30 -7.43
N ALA A 56 7.39 26.49 -8.02
CA ALA A 56 6.68 27.63 -7.41
C ALA A 56 5.22 27.31 -7.07
N LYS A 57 4.60 26.35 -7.77
CA LYS A 57 3.20 25.94 -7.62
C LYS A 57 3.02 24.73 -6.70
N MET A 58 4.11 24.06 -6.31
CA MET A 58 4.06 22.86 -5.48
C MET A 58 3.90 23.20 -3.99
N ARG A 59 3.00 22.49 -3.31
CA ARG A 59 2.75 22.61 -1.87
C ARG A 59 2.64 21.23 -1.25
N PHE A 60 3.39 21.02 -0.17
CA PHE A 60 3.25 19.83 0.67
C PHE A 60 2.02 20.00 1.56
N VAL A 61 1.21 18.95 1.67
CA VAL A 61 -0.04 18.98 2.44
C VAL A 61 -0.07 18.01 3.63
N GLY A 62 1.06 17.37 3.93
CA GLY A 62 1.12 16.33 4.96
C GLY A 62 0.49 15.02 4.50
N PHE A 63 0.51 14.01 5.38
CA PHE A 63 -0.16 12.74 5.13
C PHE A 63 -1.67 12.88 5.23
N LEU A 64 -2.39 12.06 4.46
CA LEU A 64 -3.84 11.98 4.55
C LEU A 64 -4.21 11.21 5.81
N GLN A 65 -4.64 11.92 6.84
CA GLN A 65 -5.12 11.30 8.07
C GLN A 65 -6.42 10.53 7.82
N ARG A 66 -6.51 9.34 8.40
CA ARG A 66 -7.71 8.52 8.46
C ARG A 66 -8.31 8.61 9.85
N SER A 67 -9.63 8.58 9.94
CA SER A 67 -10.34 8.63 11.20
C SER A 67 -11.40 7.53 11.24
N LEU A 68 -11.35 6.69 12.26
CA LEU A 68 -12.41 5.74 12.55
C LEU A 68 -13.28 6.30 13.66
N GLN A 69 -14.58 6.46 13.40
CA GLN A 69 -15.52 6.87 14.46
C GLN A 69 -15.75 5.75 15.47
N ARG A 70 -15.69 4.49 15.00
CA ARG A 70 -15.80 3.28 15.82
C ARG A 70 -15.12 2.14 15.08
N ILE A 71 -14.33 1.34 15.79
CA ILE A 71 -13.76 0.10 15.25
C ILE A 71 -14.85 -0.98 15.27
N GLU A 72 -15.25 -1.46 14.10
CA GLU A 72 -16.20 -2.58 13.96
C GLU A 72 -15.56 -3.77 13.28
N LEU A 73 -14.81 -4.54 14.08
CA LEU A 73 -14.00 -5.64 13.58
C LEU A 73 -14.82 -6.68 12.80
N PRO A 74 -14.45 -7.00 11.54
CA PRO A 74 -15.12 -8.02 10.75
C PRO A 74 -15.13 -9.41 11.41
N GLY A 75 -16.27 -10.09 11.37
CA GLY A 75 -16.42 -11.42 11.99
C GLY A 75 -15.52 -12.51 11.39
N HIS A 76 -14.90 -12.26 10.24
CA HIS A 76 -13.94 -13.19 9.65
C HIS A 76 -12.50 -12.94 10.09
N ARG A 77 -12.19 -11.93 10.90
CA ARG A 77 -10.85 -11.80 11.48
C ARG A 77 -10.54 -13.00 12.41
N PRO A 78 -9.27 -13.31 12.66
CA PRO A 78 -8.91 -14.24 13.73
C PRO A 78 -9.32 -13.67 15.10
N GLU A 79 -9.82 -14.53 16.01
CA GLU A 79 -10.03 -14.13 17.41
C GLU A 79 -8.68 -13.83 18.08
N GLY A 80 -8.68 -12.92 19.06
CA GLY A 80 -7.46 -12.48 19.75
C GLY A 80 -6.56 -11.57 18.89
N GLU A 81 -5.28 -11.56 19.23
CA GLU A 81 -4.25 -10.82 18.51
C GLU A 81 -3.95 -11.47 17.16
N TYR A 82 -3.72 -10.64 16.13
CA TYR A 82 -3.35 -11.11 14.80
C TYR A 82 -2.44 -10.12 14.08
N ILE A 83 -1.69 -10.65 13.12
CA ILE A 83 -0.91 -9.90 12.14
C ILE A 83 -1.78 -9.74 10.89
N LEU A 84 -1.95 -8.51 10.43
CA LEU A 84 -2.59 -8.24 9.14
C LEU A 84 -1.52 -8.25 8.05
N VAL A 85 -1.77 -8.99 6.97
CA VAL A 85 -0.92 -9.01 5.78
C VAL A 85 -1.75 -8.51 4.61
N THR A 86 -1.33 -7.43 3.97
CA THR A 86 -2.12 -6.79 2.90
C THR A 86 -1.26 -6.35 1.73
N THR A 87 -1.73 -6.63 0.53
CA THR A 87 -1.12 -6.22 -0.74
C THR A 87 -1.80 -4.98 -1.33
N GLY A 88 -2.76 -4.38 -0.61
CA GLY A 88 -3.63 -3.33 -1.11
C GLY A 88 -4.43 -3.81 -2.33
N GLY A 89 -4.09 -3.29 -3.51
CA GLY A 89 -4.74 -3.69 -4.76
C GLY A 89 -4.43 -5.13 -5.19
N GLY A 90 -3.27 -5.67 -4.83
CA GLY A 90 -2.92 -7.09 -5.05
C GLY A 90 -2.40 -7.48 -6.43
N GLY A 91 -2.20 -6.53 -7.36
CA GLY A 91 -1.75 -6.84 -8.73
C GLY A 91 -0.38 -7.53 -8.81
N ASP A 92 0.54 -7.12 -7.93
CA ASP A 92 1.94 -7.54 -7.87
C ASP A 92 2.34 -8.16 -6.51
N GLY A 93 1.58 -7.95 -5.44
CA GLY A 93 1.93 -8.42 -4.08
C GLY A 93 1.91 -9.92 -3.80
N ALA A 94 1.86 -10.80 -4.82
CA ALA A 94 1.85 -12.25 -4.61
C ALA A 94 3.17 -12.78 -4.01
N GLU A 95 4.29 -12.12 -4.28
CA GLU A 95 5.60 -12.48 -3.72
C GLU A 95 5.65 -12.24 -2.22
N LEU A 96 5.20 -11.07 -1.75
CA LEU A 96 5.03 -10.76 -0.32
C LEU A 96 4.23 -11.86 0.41
N ILE A 97 3.13 -12.32 -0.18
CA ILE A 97 2.32 -13.38 0.43
C ILE A 97 3.05 -14.74 0.40
N HIS A 98 3.82 -15.01 -0.65
CA HIS A 98 4.64 -16.22 -0.70
C HIS A 98 5.66 -16.24 0.43
N ASP A 99 6.36 -15.14 0.67
CA ASP A 99 7.39 -15.00 1.70
C ASP A 99 6.80 -15.14 3.11
N VAL A 100 5.64 -14.54 3.37
CA VAL A 100 4.93 -14.74 4.63
C VAL A 100 4.58 -16.20 4.83
N ILE A 101 4.01 -16.87 3.83
CA ILE A 101 3.66 -18.29 3.95
C ILE A 101 4.93 -19.14 4.16
N ASP A 102 6.03 -18.82 3.47
CA ASP A 102 7.31 -19.52 3.63
C ASP A 102 7.88 -19.34 5.03
N ALA A 103 7.79 -18.15 5.63
CA ALA A 103 8.22 -17.92 7.01
C ALA A 103 7.54 -18.87 8.01
N TYR A 104 6.22 -19.05 7.90
CA TYR A 104 5.46 -20.01 8.74
C TYR A 104 5.82 -21.48 8.45
N GLN A 105 6.28 -21.80 7.25
CA GLN A 105 6.72 -23.16 6.90
C GLN A 105 8.11 -23.47 7.44
N GLN A 106 8.98 -22.46 7.52
CA GLN A 106 10.35 -22.61 7.99
C GLN A 106 10.48 -22.54 9.51
N ASP A 107 9.61 -21.79 10.18
CA ASP A 107 9.65 -21.62 11.63
C ASP A 107 8.39 -22.16 12.33
N PRO A 108 8.45 -23.36 12.93
CA PRO A 108 7.34 -23.93 13.71
C PRO A 108 6.98 -23.14 14.98
N GLN A 109 7.86 -22.24 15.45
CA GLN A 109 7.57 -21.37 16.59
C GLN A 109 6.74 -20.15 16.19
N LEU A 110 6.64 -19.83 14.90
CA LEU A 110 5.78 -18.77 14.39
C LEU A 110 4.30 -19.19 14.43
N GLN A 111 3.67 -18.97 15.58
CA GLN A 111 2.29 -19.39 15.86
C GLN A 111 1.31 -18.21 15.97
N HIS A 112 1.76 -16.98 15.67
CA HIS A 112 0.88 -15.82 15.62
C HIS A 112 -0.16 -16.00 14.52
N ARG A 113 -1.42 -15.64 14.80
CA ARG A 113 -2.47 -15.70 13.80
C ARG A 113 -2.22 -14.62 12.75
N ALA A 114 -2.28 -14.97 11.47
CA ALA A 114 -2.17 -14.02 10.37
C ALA A 114 -3.46 -13.99 9.56
N LEU A 115 -3.97 -12.79 9.29
CA LEU A 115 -5.03 -12.54 8.32
C LEU A 115 -4.41 -11.94 7.07
N ILE A 116 -4.49 -12.67 5.97
CA ILE A 116 -3.95 -12.25 4.67
C ILE A 116 -5.10 -11.77 3.78
N VAL A 117 -5.02 -10.53 3.32
CA VAL A 117 -5.95 -9.93 2.35
C VAL A 117 -5.24 -9.77 1.01
N LEU A 118 -5.69 -10.51 0.00
CA LEU A 118 -4.98 -10.63 -1.29
C LEU A 118 -5.16 -9.45 -2.24
N GLY A 119 -6.26 -8.70 -2.11
CA GLY A 119 -6.58 -7.58 -2.97
C GLY A 119 -7.34 -8.00 -4.25
N PRO A 120 -8.19 -7.11 -4.79
CA PRO A 120 -9.13 -7.43 -5.88
C PRO A 120 -8.46 -7.63 -7.23
N TYR A 121 -7.24 -7.11 -7.44
CA TYR A 121 -6.53 -7.19 -8.72
C TYR A 121 -5.57 -8.38 -8.80
N MET A 122 -5.51 -9.24 -7.78
CA MET A 122 -4.66 -10.41 -7.82
C MET A 122 -5.12 -11.41 -8.89
N PRO A 123 -4.25 -11.83 -9.83
CA PRO A 123 -4.62 -12.80 -10.86
C PRO A 123 -5.12 -14.12 -10.26
N ALA A 124 -6.24 -14.63 -10.76
CA ALA A 124 -6.90 -15.84 -10.23
C ALA A 124 -5.96 -17.04 -10.10
N ARG A 125 -5.03 -17.23 -11.04
CA ARG A 125 -4.02 -18.30 -10.98
C ARG A 125 -3.10 -18.16 -9.75
N LYS A 126 -2.58 -16.95 -9.50
CA LYS A 126 -1.72 -16.65 -8.34
C LYS A 126 -2.51 -16.81 -7.04
N ARG A 127 -3.70 -16.23 -6.98
CA ARG A 127 -4.63 -16.36 -5.86
C ARG A 127 -4.91 -17.82 -5.48
N ASN A 128 -5.31 -18.65 -6.44
CA ASN A 128 -5.61 -20.06 -6.19
C ASN A 128 -4.39 -20.84 -5.67
N LYS A 129 -3.18 -20.49 -6.14
CA LYS A 129 -1.94 -21.08 -5.62
C LYS A 129 -1.70 -20.68 -4.16
N LEU A 130 -1.88 -19.41 -3.82
CA LEU A 130 -1.70 -18.89 -2.47
C LEU A 130 -2.72 -19.47 -1.49
N LEU A 131 -4.01 -19.54 -1.87
CA LEU A 131 -5.06 -20.18 -1.08
C LEU A 131 -4.70 -21.64 -0.75
N LYS A 132 -4.27 -22.42 -1.75
CA LYS A 132 -3.84 -23.81 -1.56
C LYS A 132 -2.59 -23.94 -0.68
N LYS A 133 -1.65 -23.01 -0.77
CA LYS A 133 -0.42 -23.02 0.02
C LYS A 133 -0.72 -22.68 1.49
N GLY A 134 -1.48 -21.61 1.72
CA GLY A 134 -1.83 -21.14 3.07
C GLY A 134 -2.79 -22.05 3.82
N ALA A 135 -3.70 -22.75 3.14
CA ALA A 135 -4.65 -23.67 3.78
C ALA A 135 -3.99 -24.83 4.58
N LYS A 136 -2.69 -25.05 4.38
CA LYS A 136 -1.90 -26.06 5.11
C LYS A 136 -1.39 -25.57 6.47
N ILE A 137 -1.55 -24.28 6.79
CA ILE A 137 -0.95 -23.64 7.96
C ILE A 137 -2.07 -23.20 8.91
N PRO A 138 -2.17 -23.80 10.12
CA PRO A 138 -3.29 -23.55 11.04
C PRO A 138 -3.44 -22.09 11.48
N TYR A 139 -2.35 -21.34 11.46
CA TYR A 139 -2.30 -19.95 11.92
C TYR A 139 -2.60 -18.92 10.82
N ILE A 140 -2.74 -19.34 9.55
CA ILE A 140 -2.98 -18.43 8.43
C ILE A 140 -4.44 -18.53 7.99
N LYS A 141 -5.10 -17.38 7.92
CA LYS A 141 -6.38 -17.19 7.23
C LYS A 141 -6.18 -16.28 6.04
N ILE A 142 -6.66 -16.69 4.87
CA ILE A 142 -6.58 -15.90 3.64
C ILE A 142 -7.98 -15.54 3.17
N ILE A 143 -8.19 -14.25 2.88
CA ILE A 143 -9.39 -13.72 2.23
C ILE A 143 -9.01 -12.97 0.96
N GLU A 144 -9.93 -12.92 0.00
CA GLU A 144 -9.68 -12.21 -1.26
C GLU A 144 -9.72 -10.69 -1.05
N PHE A 145 -10.69 -10.20 -0.28
CA PHE A 145 -10.98 -8.78 -0.15
C PHE A 145 -11.77 -8.50 1.14
N ASP A 146 -11.55 -7.32 1.70
CA ASP A 146 -12.40 -6.69 2.72
C ASP A 146 -12.58 -5.21 2.35
N ASN A 147 -13.80 -4.69 2.49
CA ASN A 147 -14.10 -3.27 2.28
C ASN A 147 -13.82 -2.40 3.52
N ARG A 148 -13.49 -3.00 4.65
CA ARG A 148 -13.19 -2.36 5.94
C ARG A 148 -11.74 -2.61 6.36
N MET A 149 -10.81 -2.30 5.45
CA MET A 149 -9.38 -2.42 5.72
C MET A 149 -8.91 -1.56 6.89
N GLU A 150 -9.50 -0.38 7.07
CA GLU A 150 -9.19 0.53 8.18
C GLU A 150 -9.46 -0.14 9.54
N ASP A 151 -10.61 -0.83 9.69
CA ASP A 151 -10.94 -1.59 10.90
C ASP A 151 -9.95 -2.75 11.15
N LEU A 152 -9.53 -3.43 10.08
CA LEU A 152 -8.54 -4.51 10.18
C LEU A 152 -7.18 -3.98 10.60
N ILE A 153 -6.74 -2.84 10.05
CA ILE A 153 -5.46 -2.21 10.42
C ILE A 153 -5.50 -1.78 11.88
N ALA A 154 -6.54 -1.05 12.29
CA ALA A 154 -6.69 -0.57 13.67
C ALA A 154 -6.82 -1.71 14.70
N GLY A 155 -7.34 -2.87 14.29
CA GLY A 155 -7.44 -4.05 15.15
C GLY A 155 -6.24 -4.99 15.13
N ALA A 156 -5.25 -4.75 14.25
CA ALA A 156 -4.09 -5.63 14.11
C ALA A 156 -3.02 -5.28 15.14
N LYS A 157 -2.28 -6.29 15.60
CA LYS A 157 -1.09 -6.09 16.45
C LYS A 157 0.12 -5.62 15.65
N ALA A 158 0.18 -6.02 14.38
CA ALA A 158 1.21 -5.65 13.44
C ALA A 158 0.67 -5.75 12.02
N VAL A 159 1.24 -4.96 11.10
CA VAL A 159 0.88 -4.97 9.68
C VAL A 159 2.10 -5.27 8.82
N VAL A 160 1.97 -6.25 7.93
CA VAL A 160 2.91 -6.55 6.85
C VAL A 160 2.26 -6.08 5.55
N ALA A 161 2.87 -5.12 4.86
CA ALA A 161 2.27 -4.53 3.66
C ALA A 161 3.30 -4.26 2.56
N MET A 162 2.81 -4.12 1.32
CA MET A 162 3.59 -3.61 0.20
C MET A 162 4.05 -2.14 0.38
N GLY A 163 3.51 -1.43 1.37
CA GLY A 163 3.94 -0.06 1.71
C GLY A 163 3.40 1.03 0.76
N GLY A 164 2.28 0.79 0.08
CA GLY A 164 1.64 1.82 -0.74
C GLY A 164 1.14 3.01 0.10
N TYR A 165 1.16 4.22 -0.48
CA TYR A 165 0.86 5.48 0.23
C TYR A 165 -0.42 5.44 1.08
N ASN A 166 -1.52 4.90 0.53
CA ASN A 166 -2.81 4.83 1.26
C ASN A 166 -2.72 3.92 2.48
N THR A 167 -2.16 2.71 2.32
CA THR A 167 -1.98 1.77 3.43
C THR A 167 -1.04 2.35 4.48
N TYR A 168 0.02 3.04 4.07
CA TYR A 168 0.91 3.72 5.01
C TYR A 168 0.19 4.82 5.80
N CYS A 169 -0.64 5.63 5.13
CA CYS A 169 -1.48 6.62 5.80
C CYS A 169 -2.47 5.99 6.78
N GLU A 170 -3.09 4.86 6.43
CA GLU A 170 -3.97 4.11 7.32
C GLU A 170 -3.22 3.62 8.56
N ILE A 171 -2.05 2.99 8.38
CA ILE A 171 -1.21 2.51 9.49
C ILE A 171 -0.83 3.67 10.42
N LEU A 172 -0.28 4.75 9.88
CA LEU A 172 0.14 5.91 10.68
C LEU A 172 -1.00 6.65 11.36
N SER A 173 -2.24 6.49 10.87
CA SER A 173 -3.39 7.14 11.48
C SER A 173 -3.95 6.38 12.67
N PHE A 174 -3.60 5.10 12.83
CA PHE A 174 -4.15 4.20 13.85
C PHE A 174 -3.08 3.65 14.81
N ASP A 175 -1.83 4.07 14.67
CA ASP A 175 -0.72 3.82 15.60
C ASP A 175 -0.69 4.86 16.75
#